data_AF-A0A410M7M3-F1
#
_entry.id   AF-A0A410M7M3-F1
#
_cell.length_a   1.000
_cell.length_b   1.000
_cell.length_c   1.000
_cell.angle_alpha   90.00
_cell.angle_beta   90.00
_cell.angle_gamma   90.00
#
_symmetry.space_group_name_H-M   'P 1'
#
loop_
_entity.id
_entity.type
_entity.pdbx_description
1 polymer ?
#
loop_
_entity_poly.entity_id
_entity_poly.type
_entity_poly.pdbx_seq_one_letter_code
_entity_poly.pdbx_strand_id
1 'polypeptide(L)' 'MLSKEKINRINELANKSKQEELTKEEKNEQQKLRQEYLKNARKSFKNQLKGVTVIDPEGTDVTPKKLKQMQENEKKN' A
#
# COMPACT_ATOMS: atom_id res chain seq x y z
N MET A 1 6.71 8.05 0.57
CA MET A 1 5.31 8.53 0.35
C MET A 1 5.30 9.22 -1.00
N LEU A 2 4.26 9.03 -1.83
CA LEU A 2 4.21 9.66 -3.15
C LEU A 2 4.01 11.19 -3.01
N SER A 3 4.51 11.99 -3.96
CA SER A 3 4.30 13.45 -3.94
C SER A 3 2.81 13.81 -4.09
N LYS A 4 2.38 14.91 -3.47
CA LYS A 4 1.00 15.40 -3.55
C LYS A 4 0.54 15.63 -4.99
N GLU A 5 1.44 16.13 -5.83
CA GLU A 5 1.20 16.36 -7.27
C GLU A 5 0.81 15.06 -8.00
N LYS A 6 1.54 13.97 -7.77
CA LYS A 6 1.22 12.67 -8.38
C LYS A 6 -0.10 12.12 -7.88
N ILE A 7 -0.45 12.35 -6.61
CA ILE A 7 -1.73 11.93 -6.04
C ILE A 7 -2.88 12.71 -6.67
N ASN A 8 -2.73 14.02 -6.83
CA ASN A 8 -3.71 14.86 -7.52
C ASN A 8 -3.91 14.40 -8.96
N ARG A 9 -2.82 14.09 -9.67
CA ARG A 9 -2.88 13.54 -11.03
C ARG A 9 -3.64 12.21 -11.11
N ILE A 10 -3.44 11.30 -10.14
CA ILE A 10 -4.21 10.05 -10.05
C ILE A 10 -5.70 10.35 -9.88
N ASN A 11 -6.06 11.33 -9.05
CA ASN A 11 -7.46 11.72 -8.81
C ASN A 11 -8.10 12.36 -10.04
N GLU A 12 -7.37 13.21 -10.76
CA GLU A 12 -7.81 13.79 -12.04
C GLU A 12 -8.12 12.69 -13.06
N LEU A 13 -7.18 11.77 -13.28
CA LEU A 13 -7.36 10.65 -14.20
C LEU A 13 -8.51 9.73 -13.76
N ALA A 14 -8.69 9.53 -12.44
CA ALA A 14 -9.78 8.74 -11.91
C ALA A 14 -11.15 9.42 -12.09
N ASN A 15 -11.24 10.74 -11.91
CA ASN A 15 -12.46 11.49 -12.16
C ASN A 15 -12.80 11.50 -13.66
N LYS A 16 -11.78 11.72 -14.51
CA LYS A 16 -11.93 11.65 -15.96
C LYS A 16 -12.43 10.27 -16.39
N SER A 17 -11.86 9.19 -15.86
CA SER A 17 -12.30 7.80 -16.15
C SER A 17 -13.74 7.47 -15.75
N LYS A 18 -14.33 8.24 -14.83
CA LYS A 18 -15.72 8.06 -14.40
C LYS A 18 -16.70 8.80 -15.30
N GLN A 19 -16.27 9.94 -15.86
CA GLN A 19 -17.09 10.77 -16.73
C GLN A 19 -16.96 10.35 -18.20
N GLU A 20 -15.75 9.96 -18.62
CA GLU A 20 -15.38 9.65 -20.00
C GLU A 20 -14.46 8.42 -20.07
N GLU A 21 -14.38 7.77 -21.23
CA GLU A 21 -13.37 6.72 -21.44
C GLU A 21 -11.97 7.32 -21.54
N LEU A 22 -11.06 6.87 -20.69
CA LEU A 22 -9.65 7.24 -20.80
C LEU A 22 -9.03 6.70 -22.08
N THR A 23 -8.18 7.53 -22.69
CA THR A 23 -7.32 7.10 -23.80
C THR A 23 -6.33 6.02 -23.33
N LYS A 24 -5.78 5.25 -24.27
CA LYS A 24 -4.79 4.19 -23.95
C LYS A 24 -3.57 4.75 -23.22
N GLU A 25 -3.13 5.96 -23.59
CA GLU A 25 -1.99 6.63 -22.97
C GLU A 25 -2.28 7.03 -21.51
N GLU A 26 -3.45 7.63 -21.26
CA GLU A 26 -3.87 8.00 -19.90
C GLU A 26 -4.10 6.78 -19.00
N LYS A 27 -4.62 5.67 -19.54
CA LYS A 27 -4.75 4.40 -18.80
C LYS A 27 -3.38 3.88 -18.36
N ASN A 28 -2.39 3.91 -19.25
CA ASN A 28 -1.02 3.50 -18.94
C ASN A 28 -0.39 4.41 -17.88
N GLU A 29 -0.58 5.74 -17.99
CA GLU A 29 -0.12 6.71 -16.99
C GLU A 29 -0.75 6.43 -15.62
N GLN A 30 -2.07 6.27 -15.57
CA GLN A 30 -2.82 5.99 -14.36
C GLN A 30 -2.34 4.68 -13.70
N GLN A 31 -2.11 3.63 -14.49
CA GLN A 31 -1.65 2.34 -14.00
C GLN A 31 -0.23 2.46 -13.40
N LYS A 32 0.68 3.18 -14.08
CA LYS A 32 2.05 3.41 -13.60
C LYS A 32 2.04 4.17 -12.27
N LEU A 33 1.28 5.26 -12.19
CA LEU A 33 1.15 6.07 -10.98
C LEU A 33 0.52 5.27 -9.82
N ARG A 34 -0.51 4.47 -10.10
CA ARG A 34 -1.13 3.57 -9.10
C ARG A 34 -0.15 2.52 -8.58
N GLN A 35 0.65 1.92 -9.46
CA GLN A 35 1.66 0.94 -9.04
C GLN A 35 2.73 1.58 -8.14
N GLU A 36 3.18 2.79 -8.47
CA GLU A 36 4.16 3.53 -7.68
C GLU A 36 3.58 3.89 -6.29
N TYR A 37 2.32 4.34 -6.25
CA TYR A 37 1.60 4.59 -5.01
C TYR A 37 1.49 3.32 -4.16
N LEU A 38 1.03 2.21 -4.74
CA LEU A 38 0.84 0.93 -4.05
C LEU A 38 2.15 0.37 -3.50
N LYS A 39 3.27 0.48 -4.23
CA LYS A 39 4.59 0.07 -3.73
C LYS A 39 4.97 0.84 -2.47
N ASN A 40 4.79 2.16 -2.48
CA ASN A 40 5.06 3.01 -1.33
C ASN A 40 4.11 2.73 -0.15
N ALA A 41 2.82 2.60 -0.44
CA ALA A 41 1.80 2.29 0.57
C ALA A 41 2.06 0.94 1.23
N ARG A 42 2.36 -0.12 0.44
CA ARG A 42 2.72 -1.44 0.95
C ARG A 42 3.97 -1.40 1.82
N LYS A 43 4.99 -0.62 1.45
CA LYS A 43 6.20 -0.43 2.28
C LYS A 43 5.85 0.19 3.64
N SER A 44 5.03 1.24 3.63
CA SER A 44 4.56 1.91 4.86
C SER A 44 3.74 0.96 5.74
N PHE A 45 2.79 0.24 5.15
CA PHE A 45 1.97 -0.75 5.86
C PHE A 45 2.80 -1.88 6.43
N LYS A 46 3.77 -2.40 5.67
CA LYS A 46 4.70 -3.42 6.15
C LYS A 46 5.48 -2.93 7.37
N ASN A 47 5.87 -1.66 7.41
CA ASN A 47 6.52 -1.10 8.59
C ASN A 47 5.57 -0.98 9.78
N GLN A 48 4.33 -0.56 9.56
CA GLN A 48 3.33 -0.47 10.62
C GLN A 48 2.98 -1.84 11.21
N LEU A 49 2.81 -2.85 10.35
CA LEU A 49 2.56 -4.24 10.75
C LEU A 49 3.65 -4.84 11.64
N LYS A 50 4.89 -4.34 11.59
CA LYS A 50 5.97 -4.81 12.47
C LYS A 50 5.72 -4.49 13.94
N GLY A 51 4.96 -3.43 14.24
CA GLY A 51 4.65 -3.04 15.61
C GLY A 51 3.34 -3.60 16.14
N VAL A 52 2.58 -4.36 15.33
CA VAL A 52 1.26 -4.85 15.70
C VAL A 52 1.34 -6.31 16.11
N THR A 53 0.81 -6.60 17.29
CA THR A 53 0.51 -7.95 17.77
C THR A 53 -1.00 -8.16 17.65
N VAL A 54 -1.41 -9.28 17.07
CA VAL A 54 -2.83 -9.64 16.95
C VAL A 54 -3.17 -10.57 18.10
N ILE A 55 -4.10 -10.12 18.95
CA ILE A 55 -4.58 -10.86 20.12
C ILE A 55 -6.06 -11.16 19.87
N ASP A 56 -6.44 -12.42 20.03
CA ASP A 56 -7.83 -12.85 19.93
C ASP A 56 -8.65 -12.40 21.16
N PRO A 57 -10.00 -12.42 21.08
CA PRO A 57 -10.87 -12.02 22.19
C PRO A 57 -10.62 -12.78 23.50
N GLU A 58 -10.10 -14.01 23.42
CA GLU A 58 -9.73 -14.83 24.57
C GLU A 58 -8.33 -14.52 25.14
N GLY A 59 -7.63 -13.51 24.60
CA GLY A 59 -6.31 -13.08 25.07
C GLY A 59 -5.13 -13.88 24.50
N THR A 60 -5.38 -14.80 23.57
CA THR A 60 -4.32 -15.59 22.92
C THR A 60 -3.65 -14.79 21.79
N ASP A 61 -2.32 -14.74 21.78
CA ASP A 61 -1.54 -14.14 20.69
C ASP A 61 -1.60 -15.01 19.43
N VAL A 62 -2.44 -14.60 18.48
CA VAL A 62 -2.62 -15.24 17.17
C VAL A 62 -1.86 -14.52 16.07
N THR A 63 -0.84 -13.73 16.41
CA THR A 63 -0.01 -13.04 15.41
C THR A 63 0.51 -14.06 14.39
N PRO A 64 0.20 -13.88 13.09
CA PRO A 64 0.60 -14.81 12.05
C PRO A 64 2.09 -15.14 12.07
N LYS A 65 2.46 -16.43 11.92
CA LYS A 65 3.87 -16.88 11.92
C LYS A 65 4.76 -16.09 10.94
N LYS A 66 4.21 -15.70 9.79
CA LYS A 66 4.91 -14.86 8.80
C LYS A 66 5.31 -13.49 9.36
N LEU A 67 4.45 -12.85 10.15
CA LEU A 67 4.75 -11.56 10.79
C LEU A 67 5.81 -11.73 11.88
N LYS A 68 5.71 -12.77 12.72
CA LYS A 68 6.73 -13.09 13.74
C LYS A 68 8.12 -13.28 13.12
N GLN A 69 8.22 -14.08 12.04
CA GLN A 69 9.46 -14.27 11.29
C GLN A 69 10.00 -12.97 10.67
N MET A 70 9.12 -12.11 10.15
CA MET A 70 9.52 -10.81 9.60
C MET A 70 10.08 -9.87 10.67
N GLN A 71 9.54 -9.88 11.89
CA GLN A 71 10.06 -9.11 13.02
C GLN A 71 11.43 -9.65 13.48
N GLU A 72 11.59 -10.96 13.58
CA GLU A 72 12.85 -11.59 14.00
C GLU A 72 14.00 -11.35 13.02
N ASN A 73 13.75 -11.45 11.72
CA ASN A 73 14.76 -11.24 10.69
C ASN A 73 15.26 -9.79 10.65
N GLU A 74 14.44 -8.80 11.03
CA GLU A 74 14.90 -7.41 11.14
C GLU A 74 15.63 -7.11 12.44
N LYS A 75 15.34 -7.80 13.55
CA LYS A 75 16.12 -7.67 14.80
C LYS A 75 17.54 -8.23 14.69
N LYS A 76 17.79 -9.12 13.71
CA LYS A 76 19.09 -9.76 13.47
C LYS A 76 19.99 -9.00 12.48
N ASN A 77 19.46 -7.98 11.80
CA ASN A 77 20.22 -7.08 10.92
C ASN A 77 20.50 -5.76 11.63
#